data_AF-A0A557XUB4-F1
#
_entry.id   AF-A0A557XUB4-F1
#
_cell.length_a   1.000
_cell.length_b   1.000
_cell.length_c   1.000
_cell.angle_alpha   90.00
_cell.angle_beta   90.00
_cell.angle_gamma   90.00
#
_symmetry.space_group_name_H-M   'P 1'
#
loop_
_entity.id
_entity.type
_entity.pdbx_description
1 polymer ?
#
loop_
_entity_poly.entity_id
_entity_poly.type
_entity_poly.pdbx_seq_one_letter_code
_entity_poly.pdbx_strand_id
1 'polypeptide(L)'
;PPADPNAPPPPPAAEQPRISNAVGGFSFLLPPGWVESDASHLDYGSAMLSKTTGEPPAPGQAPPVANDTRIVLGRLDQKLYASAEPDNAKAAVRLGSDMGEFYMPYPGTRINQESTPLNGNGVQGSASYYEVKFNDTAKPNGQIWTGVVGTPAANGGTPQRWFVVWLGTSNDPVDKGAAKTLAESIQPWAPAPAAPGAPAPAPGQAPAPAAPGPAPGAPAPGAPAPEVPTLVPAPGQAPAGQVTPSPVPAPQPTQRA
;
A
#
# COMPACT_ATOMS: atom_id res chain seq x y z
N PRO A 1 -16.40 -8.47 -37.07
CA PRO A 1 -17.56 -9.37 -36.84
C PRO A 1 -18.32 -8.88 -35.59
N PRO A 2 -19.66 -8.86 -35.57
CA PRO A 2 -20.41 -8.52 -34.36
C PRO A 2 -20.32 -9.66 -33.35
N ALA A 3 -20.37 -9.33 -32.06
CA ALA A 3 -20.35 -10.31 -30.97
C ALA A 3 -21.66 -11.14 -30.96
N ASP A 4 -21.54 -12.43 -30.65
CA ASP A 4 -22.66 -13.37 -30.62
C ASP A 4 -23.66 -13.00 -29.49
N PRO A 5 -24.96 -12.81 -29.79
CA PRO A 5 -25.97 -12.44 -28.81
C PRO A 5 -26.25 -13.47 -27.71
N ASN A 6 -25.74 -14.70 -27.82
CA ASN A 6 -25.87 -15.77 -26.83
C ASN A 6 -24.57 -16.03 -26.05
N ALA A 7 -23.53 -15.21 -26.22
CA ALA A 7 -22.34 -15.32 -25.39
C ALA A 7 -22.71 -15.08 -23.91
N PRO A 8 -22.35 -15.97 -22.98
CA PRO A 8 -22.53 -15.71 -21.56
C PRO A 8 -21.87 -14.37 -21.22
N PRO A 9 -22.51 -13.52 -20.39
CA PRO A 9 -21.95 -12.23 -20.03
C PRO A 9 -20.52 -12.46 -19.51
N PRO A 10 -19.54 -11.63 -19.94
CA PRO A 10 -18.19 -11.76 -19.45
C PRO A 10 -18.22 -11.78 -17.92
N PRO A 11 -17.42 -12.65 -17.26
CA PRO A 11 -17.37 -12.66 -15.81
C PRO A 11 -17.08 -11.24 -15.33
N PRO A 12 -17.74 -10.78 -14.24
CA PRO A 12 -17.47 -9.45 -13.70
C PRO A 12 -15.97 -9.31 -13.51
N ALA A 13 -15.39 -8.23 -14.02
CA ALA A 13 -13.99 -7.92 -13.80
C ALA A 13 -13.74 -7.97 -12.30
N ALA A 14 -12.74 -8.73 -11.85
CA ALA A 14 -12.37 -8.78 -10.45
C ALA A 14 -12.21 -7.33 -9.95
N GLU A 15 -13.06 -6.93 -8.99
CA GLU A 15 -13.01 -5.57 -8.45
C GLU A 15 -11.62 -5.35 -7.85
N GLN A 16 -10.94 -4.30 -8.30
CA GLN A 16 -9.64 -3.93 -7.74
C GLN A 16 -9.82 -3.70 -6.24
N PRO A 17 -8.97 -4.29 -5.38
CA PRO A 17 -9.17 -4.18 -3.95
C PRO A 17 -9.03 -2.72 -3.52
N ARG A 18 -10.07 -2.20 -2.88
CA ARG A 18 -10.05 -0.87 -2.27
C ARG A 18 -9.44 -0.95 -0.88
N ILE A 19 -8.32 -0.25 -0.70
CA ILE A 19 -7.59 -0.19 0.56
C ILE A 19 -8.05 1.03 1.36
N SER A 20 -8.28 0.86 2.65
CA SER A 20 -8.68 1.94 3.57
C SER A 20 -7.53 2.33 4.49
N ASN A 21 -7.20 3.62 4.53
CA ASN A 21 -6.24 4.20 5.47
C ASN A 21 -7.00 5.13 6.43
N ALA A 22 -7.40 4.57 7.58
CA ALA A 22 -8.20 5.29 8.57
C ALA A 22 -7.46 6.48 9.20
N VAL A 23 -6.13 6.35 9.42
CA VAL A 23 -5.31 7.43 10.00
C VAL A 23 -5.18 8.60 9.03
N GLY A 24 -4.95 8.31 7.75
CA GLY A 24 -4.90 9.31 6.69
C GLY A 24 -6.28 9.83 6.27
N GLY A 25 -7.35 9.18 6.70
CA GLY A 25 -8.73 9.54 6.39
C GLY A 25 -9.08 9.37 4.91
N PHE A 26 -8.53 8.35 4.23
CA PHE A 26 -8.83 8.09 2.82
C PHE A 26 -8.90 6.60 2.46
N SER A 27 -9.45 6.30 1.30
CA SER A 27 -9.37 5.00 0.65
C SER A 27 -8.99 5.14 -0.82
N PHE A 28 -8.37 4.11 -1.40
CA PHE A 28 -7.89 4.11 -2.79
C PHE A 28 -7.99 2.72 -3.41
N LEU A 29 -8.00 2.64 -4.75
CA LEU A 29 -7.93 1.36 -5.47
C LEU A 29 -6.48 0.95 -5.63
N LEU A 30 -6.15 -0.29 -5.23
CA LEU A 30 -4.81 -0.84 -5.42
C LEU A 30 -4.55 -1.07 -6.92
N PRO A 31 -3.48 -0.48 -7.50
CA PRO A 31 -3.16 -0.73 -8.89
C PRO A 31 -2.82 -2.21 -9.13
N PRO A 32 -3.21 -2.81 -10.27
CA PRO A 32 -2.91 -4.21 -10.55
C PRO A 32 -1.40 -4.50 -10.51
N GLY A 33 -1.00 -5.59 -9.86
CA GLY A 33 0.41 -5.96 -9.71
C GLY A 33 1.17 -5.16 -8.65
N TRP A 34 0.47 -4.45 -7.77
CA TRP A 34 1.05 -3.77 -6.62
C TRP A 34 0.57 -4.40 -5.32
N VAL A 35 1.41 -4.34 -4.30
CA VAL A 35 1.11 -4.78 -2.93
C VAL A 35 1.57 -3.73 -1.93
N GLU A 36 0.90 -3.67 -0.78
CA GLU A 36 1.34 -2.86 0.35
C GLU A 36 2.63 -3.46 0.93
N SER A 37 3.66 -2.62 1.12
CA SER A 37 5.01 -3.12 1.48
C SER A 37 5.50 -2.68 2.85
N ASP A 38 4.96 -1.60 3.40
CA ASP A 38 5.27 -1.18 4.77
C ASP A 38 3.98 -0.73 5.47
N ALA A 39 3.45 -1.60 6.34
CA ALA A 39 2.24 -1.31 7.10
C ALA A 39 2.49 -0.21 8.15
N SER A 40 3.73 -0.02 8.60
CA SER A 40 4.13 1.01 9.57
C SER A 40 3.83 2.42 9.08
N HIS A 41 3.89 2.69 7.77
CA HIS A 41 3.51 3.99 7.20
C HIS A 41 2.01 4.29 7.33
N LEU A 42 1.15 3.27 7.47
CA LEU A 42 -0.29 3.44 7.70
C LEU A 42 -0.56 4.13 9.04
N ASP A 43 0.26 3.87 10.06
CA ASP A 43 0.15 4.49 11.38
C ASP A 43 0.38 6.02 11.36
N TYR A 44 1.02 6.54 10.31
CA TYR A 44 1.23 7.98 10.11
C TYR A 44 0.31 8.57 9.02
N GLY A 45 -0.68 7.82 8.55
CA GLY A 45 -1.62 8.26 7.53
C GLY A 45 -1.06 8.30 6.11
N SER A 46 -0.02 7.50 5.86
CA SER A 46 0.56 7.27 4.53
C SER A 46 0.47 5.78 4.16
N ALA A 47 0.64 5.43 2.90
CA ALA A 47 0.71 4.05 2.42
C ALA A 47 1.86 3.94 1.43
N MET A 48 2.61 2.84 1.51
CA MET A 48 3.68 2.53 0.57
C MET A 48 3.34 1.25 -0.19
N LEU A 49 3.35 1.35 -1.52
CA LEU A 49 3.11 0.24 -2.43
C LEU A 49 4.41 -0.10 -3.17
N SER A 50 4.64 -1.39 -3.39
CA SER A 50 5.69 -1.88 -4.28
C SER A 50 5.11 -2.80 -5.33
N LYS A 51 5.71 -2.77 -6.52
CA LYS A 51 5.29 -3.58 -7.66
C LYS A 51 5.78 -5.01 -7.47
N THR A 52 4.89 -5.99 -7.53
CA THR A 52 5.26 -7.41 -7.46
C THR A 52 6.02 -7.83 -8.71
N THR A 53 7.05 -8.63 -8.54
CA THR A 53 7.87 -9.20 -9.61
C THR A 53 7.87 -10.72 -9.54
N GLY A 54 8.17 -11.38 -10.67
CA GLY A 54 8.30 -12.84 -10.73
C GLY A 54 6.98 -13.61 -10.61
N GLU A 55 7.11 -14.92 -10.38
CA GLU A 55 5.99 -15.82 -10.16
C GLU A 55 5.35 -15.60 -8.78
N PRO A 56 4.05 -15.89 -8.62
CA PRO A 56 3.37 -15.82 -7.33
C PRO A 56 4.13 -16.63 -6.27
N PRO A 57 4.34 -16.06 -5.06
CA PRO A 57 5.03 -16.77 -4.00
C PRO A 57 4.22 -17.99 -3.54
N ALA A 58 4.90 -18.95 -2.92
CA ALA A 58 4.21 -20.04 -2.23
C ALA A 58 3.27 -19.46 -1.14
N PRO A 59 2.14 -20.12 -0.82
CA PRO A 59 1.20 -19.64 0.19
C PRO A 59 1.92 -19.30 1.52
N GLY A 60 1.72 -18.07 2.01
CA GLY A 60 2.33 -17.57 3.25
C GLY A 60 3.69 -16.90 3.08
N GLN A 61 4.25 -16.82 1.87
CA GLN A 61 5.49 -16.10 1.59
C GLN A 61 5.19 -14.74 0.94
N ALA A 62 5.95 -13.70 1.32
CA ALA A 62 5.82 -12.38 0.72
C ALA A 62 6.26 -12.41 -0.76
N PRO A 63 5.54 -11.72 -1.66
CA PRO A 63 5.92 -11.68 -3.07
C PRO A 63 7.24 -10.91 -3.26
N PRO A 64 8.08 -11.30 -4.23
CA PRO A 64 9.20 -10.45 -4.61
C PRO A 64 8.68 -9.14 -5.18
N VAL A 65 9.39 -8.03 -4.92
CA VAL A 65 9.00 -6.69 -5.36
C VAL A 65 10.13 -6.00 -6.11
N ALA A 66 9.78 -5.11 -7.03
CA ALA A 66 10.73 -4.28 -7.75
C ALA A 66 11.35 -3.23 -6.81
N ASN A 67 12.65 -2.96 -6.98
CA ASN A 67 13.34 -1.93 -6.18
C ASN A 67 13.34 -0.56 -6.86
N ASP A 68 13.23 -0.55 -8.19
CA ASP A 68 13.35 0.63 -9.06
C ASP A 68 12.04 1.43 -9.19
N THR A 69 10.92 0.90 -8.70
CA THR A 69 9.62 1.60 -8.70
C THR A 69 8.89 1.43 -7.38
N ARG A 70 8.26 2.50 -6.91
CA ARG A 70 7.48 2.53 -5.67
C ARG A 70 6.41 3.61 -5.75
N ILE A 71 5.33 3.41 -5.00
CA ILE A 71 4.30 4.44 -4.84
C ILE A 71 4.19 4.78 -3.36
N VAL A 72 4.13 6.07 -3.07
CA VAL A 72 3.81 6.59 -1.73
C VAL A 72 2.60 7.49 -1.87
N LEU A 73 1.58 7.26 -1.06
CA LEU A 73 0.39 8.11 -1.01
C LEU A 73 -0.01 8.37 0.43
N GLY A 74 -0.65 9.50 0.69
CA GLY A 74 -0.99 9.87 2.05
C GLY A 74 -1.74 11.18 2.15
N ARG A 75 -2.10 11.54 3.37
CA ARG A 75 -2.69 12.85 3.64
C ARG A 75 -1.64 13.94 3.46
N LEU A 76 -1.98 14.98 2.70
CA LEU A 76 -1.16 16.18 2.58
C LEU A 76 -1.45 17.09 3.78
N ASP A 77 -0.82 16.79 4.91
CA ASP A 77 -0.97 17.55 6.15
C ASP A 77 -0.19 18.87 6.13
N GLN A 78 -0.66 19.86 6.92
CA GLN A 78 -0.13 21.24 6.99
C GLN A 78 1.38 21.35 7.29
N LYS A 79 2.02 20.29 7.78
CA LYS A 79 3.46 20.24 8.07
C LYS A 79 4.33 19.93 6.85
N LEU A 80 3.77 19.42 5.75
CA LEU A 80 4.51 19.16 4.52
C LEU A 80 4.73 20.48 3.77
N TYR A 81 5.93 20.78 3.27
CA TYR A 81 6.19 22.07 2.60
C TYR A 81 5.24 22.37 1.41
N ALA A 82 4.64 21.34 0.82
CA ALA A 82 3.62 21.44 -0.23
C ALA A 82 2.20 21.76 0.28
N SER A 83 1.86 21.51 1.56
CA SER A 83 0.52 21.81 2.10
C SER A 83 0.29 23.30 2.34
N ALA A 84 1.35 24.08 2.53
CA ALA A 84 1.26 25.54 2.62
C ALA A 84 0.85 26.17 1.28
N GLU A 85 1.03 25.45 0.18
CA GLU A 85 0.61 25.90 -1.14
C GLU A 85 -0.90 25.61 -1.32
N PRO A 86 -1.77 26.62 -1.44
CA PRO A 86 -3.22 26.38 -1.58
C PRO A 86 -3.60 25.83 -2.96
N ASP A 87 -2.77 26.04 -3.98
CA ASP A 87 -2.99 25.57 -5.34
C ASP A 87 -2.46 24.14 -5.54
N ASN A 88 -3.33 23.23 -5.98
CA ASN A 88 -2.95 21.82 -6.13
C ASN A 88 -1.89 21.59 -7.22
N ALA A 89 -1.84 22.42 -8.28
CA ALA A 89 -0.83 22.28 -9.32
C ALA A 89 0.55 22.70 -8.81
N LYS A 90 0.65 23.82 -8.10
CA LYS A 90 1.89 24.25 -7.45
C LYS A 90 2.32 23.29 -6.34
N ALA A 91 1.37 22.78 -5.56
CA ALA A 91 1.65 21.77 -4.53
C ALA A 91 2.23 20.49 -5.15
N ALA A 92 1.69 20.03 -6.28
CA ALA A 92 2.19 18.86 -7.01
C ALA A 92 3.62 19.07 -7.53
N VAL A 93 3.94 20.24 -8.10
CA VAL A 93 5.29 20.58 -8.58
C VAL A 93 6.29 20.69 -7.43
N ARG A 94 5.90 21.33 -6.32
CA ARG A 94 6.75 21.49 -5.13
C ARG A 94 7.02 20.14 -4.46
N LEU A 95 5.97 19.35 -4.27
CA LEU A 95 6.09 17.99 -3.75
C LEU A 95 6.95 17.12 -4.65
N GLY A 96 6.76 17.21 -5.98
CA GLY A 96 7.61 16.52 -6.95
C GLY A 96 9.07 16.90 -6.79
N SER A 97 9.37 18.17 -6.59
CA SER A 97 10.75 18.63 -6.41
C SER A 97 11.39 18.12 -5.12
N ASP A 98 10.67 18.21 -3.99
CA ASP A 98 11.12 17.74 -2.68
C ASP A 98 11.32 16.22 -2.67
N MET A 99 10.35 15.47 -3.18
CA MET A 99 10.41 14.01 -3.29
C MET A 99 11.46 13.57 -4.32
N GLY A 100 11.64 14.32 -5.39
CA GLY A 100 12.69 14.06 -6.37
C GLY A 100 14.09 14.21 -5.76
N GLU A 101 14.33 15.24 -4.96
CA GLU A 101 15.61 15.42 -4.26
C GLU A 101 15.85 14.31 -3.21
N PHE A 102 14.79 13.89 -2.51
CA PHE A 102 14.87 12.83 -1.52
C PHE A 102 15.13 11.44 -2.12
N TYR A 103 14.38 11.05 -3.16
CA TYR A 103 14.47 9.71 -3.76
C TYR A 103 15.50 9.60 -4.88
N MET A 104 15.89 10.71 -5.51
CA MET A 104 16.87 10.76 -6.59
C MET A 104 17.95 11.80 -6.28
N PRO A 105 18.80 11.57 -5.25
CA PRO A 105 19.79 12.55 -4.77
C PRO A 105 20.96 12.77 -5.74
N TYR A 106 21.03 12.00 -6.83
CA TYR A 106 22.11 12.10 -7.80
C TYR A 106 21.90 13.29 -8.74
N PRO A 107 22.99 14.00 -9.12
CA PRO A 107 22.90 15.13 -10.03
C PRO A 107 22.38 14.69 -11.41
N GLY A 108 21.47 15.49 -11.96
CA GLY A 108 20.84 15.24 -13.24
C GLY A 108 20.08 16.45 -13.76
N THR A 109 19.60 16.34 -14.99
CA THR A 109 18.77 17.35 -15.65
C THR A 109 17.33 16.87 -15.76
N ARG A 110 16.37 17.71 -15.38
CA ARG A 110 14.95 17.43 -15.57
C ARG A 110 14.57 17.55 -17.05
N ILE A 111 13.94 16.52 -17.58
CA ILE A 111 13.45 16.45 -18.95
C ILE A 111 12.00 15.96 -18.97
N ASN A 112 11.32 16.09 -20.11
CA ASN A 112 9.98 15.53 -20.33
C ASN A 112 8.94 15.95 -19.27
N GLN A 113 9.02 17.20 -18.81
CA GLN A 113 8.15 17.73 -17.78
C GLN A 113 6.72 17.88 -18.32
N GLU A 114 5.73 17.43 -17.56
CA GLU A 114 4.33 17.45 -17.95
C GLU A 114 3.44 17.76 -16.74
N SER A 115 2.30 18.38 -16.99
CA SER A 115 1.25 18.54 -15.97
C SER A 115 -0.05 17.93 -16.47
N THR A 116 -0.77 17.26 -15.57
CA THR A 116 -2.03 16.58 -15.89
C THR A 116 -3.12 17.01 -14.90
N PRO A 117 -4.27 17.52 -15.36
CA PRO A 117 -5.39 17.79 -14.47
C PRO A 117 -5.97 16.48 -13.92
N LEU A 118 -6.34 16.49 -12.64
CA LEU A 118 -6.98 15.35 -11.97
C LEU A 118 -8.41 15.73 -11.61
N ASN A 119 -9.36 14.93 -12.07
CA ASN A 119 -10.77 15.12 -11.77
C ASN A 119 -11.49 13.77 -11.81
N GLY A 120 -11.73 13.21 -10.63
CA GLY A 120 -12.41 11.94 -10.50
C GLY A 120 -12.98 11.78 -9.10
N ASN A 121 -14.10 11.06 -8.99
CA ASN A 121 -14.66 10.62 -7.72
C ASN A 121 -14.94 11.75 -6.69
N GLY A 122 -15.25 12.95 -7.16
CA GLY A 122 -15.50 14.13 -6.33
C GLY A 122 -14.25 14.84 -5.81
N VAL A 123 -13.04 14.36 -6.13
CA VAL A 123 -11.78 15.06 -5.86
C VAL A 123 -11.29 15.81 -7.08
N GLN A 124 -10.68 16.97 -6.84
CA GLN A 124 -10.06 17.80 -7.87
C GLN A 124 -8.60 18.04 -7.53
N GLY A 125 -7.76 18.13 -8.55
CA GLY A 125 -6.32 18.19 -8.33
C GLY A 125 -5.52 18.42 -9.60
N SER A 126 -4.22 18.24 -9.45
CA SER A 126 -3.27 18.29 -10.55
C SER A 126 -2.10 17.38 -10.25
N ALA A 127 -1.48 16.90 -11.31
CA ALA A 127 -0.25 16.14 -11.25
C ALA A 127 0.87 16.84 -12.00
N SER A 128 2.08 16.55 -11.57
CA SER A 128 3.34 16.94 -12.21
C SER A 128 4.12 15.66 -12.51
N TYR A 129 4.68 15.55 -13.69
CA TYR A 129 5.60 14.50 -14.08
C TYR A 129 6.89 15.12 -14.56
N TYR A 130 8.01 14.48 -14.26
CA TYR A 130 9.27 14.73 -14.96
C TYR A 130 10.18 13.51 -14.90
N GLU A 131 11.13 13.49 -15.82
CA GLU A 131 12.23 12.54 -15.82
C GLU A 131 13.52 13.25 -15.42
N VAL A 132 14.44 12.52 -14.83
CA VAL A 132 15.79 12.98 -14.50
C VAL A 132 16.77 12.18 -15.32
N LYS A 133 17.40 12.84 -16.29
CA LYS A 133 18.59 12.29 -16.94
C LYS A 133 19.78 12.54 -16.04
N PHE A 134 20.27 11.49 -15.39
CA PHE A 134 21.44 11.58 -14.52
C PHE A 134 22.70 11.89 -15.32
N ASN A 135 23.65 12.57 -14.67
CA ASN A 135 24.96 12.83 -15.26
C ASN A 135 25.79 11.54 -15.41
N ASP A 136 25.56 10.58 -14.52
CA ASP A 136 26.09 9.22 -14.61
C ASP A 136 25.27 8.43 -15.63
N THR A 137 25.87 8.12 -16.78
CA THR A 137 25.23 7.40 -17.88
C THR A 137 25.04 5.91 -17.62
N ALA A 138 25.63 5.35 -16.55
CA ALA A 138 25.36 3.98 -16.13
C ALA A 138 24.03 3.85 -15.37
N LYS A 139 23.46 4.97 -14.90
CA LYS A 139 22.16 4.98 -14.20
C LYS A 139 21.02 5.13 -15.21
N PRO A 140 19.94 4.33 -15.10
CA PRO A 140 18.74 4.57 -15.88
C PRO A 140 18.14 5.93 -15.49
N ASN A 141 17.48 6.63 -16.42
CA ASN A 141 16.84 7.89 -16.09
C ASN A 141 15.78 7.64 -15.00
N GLY A 142 15.79 8.50 -13.98
CA GLY A 142 14.75 8.50 -12.95
C GLY A 142 13.46 9.09 -13.49
N GLN A 143 12.32 8.65 -12.97
CA GLN A 143 11.02 9.17 -13.33
C GLN A 143 10.23 9.43 -12.05
N ILE A 144 9.53 10.55 -12.00
CA ILE A 144 8.65 10.86 -10.88
C ILE A 144 7.37 11.48 -11.39
N TRP A 145 6.26 10.97 -10.87
CA TRP A 145 4.93 11.53 -11.03
C TRP A 145 4.39 11.87 -9.65
N THR A 146 3.90 13.09 -9.48
CA THR A 146 3.33 13.56 -8.23
C THR A 146 1.96 14.16 -8.47
N GLY A 147 0.93 13.56 -7.88
CA GLY A 147 -0.44 14.05 -7.89
C GLY A 147 -0.82 14.63 -6.54
N VAL A 148 -1.50 15.77 -6.54
CA VAL A 148 -2.19 16.30 -5.36
C VAL A 148 -3.66 16.45 -5.69
N VAL A 149 -4.51 15.80 -4.90
CA VAL A 149 -5.96 15.85 -5.02
C VAL A 149 -6.57 16.31 -3.71
N GLY A 150 -7.75 16.91 -3.78
CA GLY A 150 -8.49 17.25 -2.58
C GLY A 150 -9.97 17.39 -2.82
N THR A 151 -10.71 17.40 -1.72
CA THR A 151 -12.10 17.82 -1.72
C THR A 151 -12.21 19.28 -1.30
N PRO A 152 -13.21 20.00 -1.80
CA PRO A 152 -13.58 21.30 -1.25
C PRO A 152 -13.81 21.20 0.27
N ALA A 153 -13.62 22.31 0.97
CA ALA A 153 -13.98 22.43 2.37
C ALA A 153 -15.48 22.15 2.56
N ALA A 154 -15.81 21.10 3.31
CA ALA A 154 -17.18 20.87 3.74
C ALA A 154 -17.49 21.74 4.97
N ASN A 155 -18.64 22.42 4.99
CA ASN A 155 -19.20 23.14 6.15
C ASN A 155 -18.22 24.11 6.85
N GLY A 156 -17.41 24.86 6.09
CA GLY A 156 -16.44 25.82 6.65
C GLY A 156 -15.19 25.19 7.29
N GLY A 157 -14.99 23.88 7.14
CA GLY A 157 -13.77 23.18 7.57
C GLY A 157 -12.56 23.43 6.67
N THR A 158 -11.40 22.87 7.03
CA THR A 158 -10.20 22.92 6.18
C THR A 158 -10.36 21.93 5.00
N PRO A 159 -10.00 22.31 3.76
CA PRO A 159 -10.01 21.37 2.64
C PRO A 159 -9.09 20.19 2.93
N GLN A 160 -9.60 18.97 2.72
CA GLN A 160 -8.82 17.76 2.84
C GLN A 160 -8.09 17.50 1.53
N ARG A 161 -6.78 17.23 1.63
CA ARG A 161 -5.91 16.99 0.49
C ARG A 161 -5.08 15.75 0.74
N TRP A 162 -4.80 15.04 -0.34
CA TRP A 162 -3.98 13.84 -0.38
C TRP A 162 -2.98 13.97 -1.51
N PHE A 163 -1.85 13.28 -1.34
CA PHE A 163 -0.83 13.20 -2.35
C PHE A 163 -0.63 11.76 -2.81
N VAL A 164 -0.14 11.62 -4.03
CA VAL A 164 0.34 10.37 -4.61
C VAL A 164 1.67 10.68 -5.29
N VAL A 165 2.70 9.92 -4.95
CA VAL A 165 4.04 10.00 -5.54
C VAL A 165 4.33 8.63 -6.13
N TRP A 166 4.49 8.55 -7.44
CA TRP A 166 4.91 7.35 -8.15
C TRP A 166 6.32 7.58 -8.69
N LEU A 167 7.25 6.75 -8.21
CA LEU A 167 8.65 6.75 -8.60
C LEU A 167 8.92 5.58 -9.55
N GLY A 168 9.75 5.81 -10.55
CA GLY A 168 10.17 4.78 -11.49
C GLY A 168 11.55 5.10 -12.06
N THR A 169 12.01 4.23 -12.95
CA THR A 169 13.20 4.44 -13.76
C THR A 169 12.89 4.07 -15.21
N SER A 170 13.85 4.23 -16.12
CA SER A 170 13.69 3.73 -17.49
C SER A 170 13.49 2.21 -17.58
N ASN A 171 13.88 1.45 -16.55
CA ASN A 171 13.69 -0.01 -16.51
C ASN A 171 12.27 -0.39 -16.04
N ASP A 172 11.76 0.35 -15.05
CA ASP A 172 10.39 0.23 -14.54
C ASP A 172 9.73 1.62 -14.59
N PRO A 173 9.20 2.02 -15.76
CA PRO A 173 8.69 3.37 -15.96
C PRO A 173 7.41 3.62 -15.18
N VAL A 174 7.16 4.89 -14.90
CA VAL A 174 5.90 5.34 -14.31
C VAL A 174 4.78 5.16 -15.33
N ASP A 175 3.76 4.37 -14.98
CA ASP A 175 2.52 4.33 -15.73
C ASP A 175 1.66 5.55 -15.37
N LYS A 176 1.78 6.62 -16.17
CA LYS A 176 1.03 7.87 -15.96
C LYS A 176 -0.48 7.67 -15.95
N GLY A 177 -0.99 6.72 -16.73
CA GLY A 177 -2.41 6.40 -16.80
C GLY A 177 -2.89 5.76 -15.50
N ALA A 178 -2.19 4.73 -15.04
CA ALA A 178 -2.47 4.09 -13.76
C ALA A 178 -2.25 5.03 -12.57
N ALA A 179 -1.24 5.91 -12.61
CA ALA A 179 -0.99 6.91 -11.58
C ALA A 179 -2.15 7.92 -11.48
N LYS A 180 -2.66 8.38 -12.63
CA LYS A 180 -3.86 9.21 -12.70
C LYS A 180 -5.07 8.48 -12.12
N THR A 181 -5.34 7.24 -12.55
CA THR A 181 -6.47 6.45 -12.05
C THR A 181 -6.36 6.21 -10.54
N LEU A 182 -5.17 5.94 -10.01
CA LEU A 182 -4.93 5.81 -8.58
C LEU A 182 -5.29 7.10 -7.84
N ALA A 183 -4.78 8.24 -8.28
CA ALA A 183 -5.07 9.52 -7.64
C ALA A 183 -6.56 9.90 -7.72
N GLU A 184 -7.21 9.65 -8.85
CA GLU A 184 -8.65 9.88 -9.04
C GLU A 184 -9.53 8.86 -8.29
N SER A 185 -8.96 7.72 -7.85
CA SER A 185 -9.68 6.74 -7.03
C SER A 185 -9.80 7.13 -5.56
N ILE A 186 -9.02 8.13 -5.12
CA ILE A 186 -8.97 8.57 -3.72
C ILE A 186 -10.34 9.10 -3.30
N GLN A 187 -10.81 8.58 -2.17
CA GLN A 187 -12.02 9.07 -1.52
C GLN A 187 -11.73 9.40 -0.07
N PRO A 188 -12.35 10.46 0.48
CA PRO A 188 -12.39 10.65 1.92
C PRO A 188 -12.95 9.39 2.57
N TRP A 189 -12.28 8.90 3.60
CA TRP A 189 -12.77 7.77 4.36
C TRP A 189 -13.90 8.25 5.29
N ALA A 190 -15.08 7.65 5.14
CA ALA A 190 -16.14 7.73 6.11
C ALA A 190 -16.26 6.36 6.80
N PRO A 191 -16.25 6.27 8.14
CA PRO A 191 -16.59 5.03 8.80
C PRO A 191 -17.99 4.60 8.34
N ALA A 192 -18.18 3.31 8.08
CA ALA A 192 -19.50 2.78 7.78
C ALA A 192 -20.49 3.27 8.86
N PRO A 193 -21.68 3.79 8.48
CA PRO A 193 -22.67 4.20 9.46
C PRO A 193 -22.88 3.05 10.45
N ALA A 194 -22.82 3.36 11.74
CA ALA A 194 -23.15 2.38 12.77
C ALA A 194 -24.53 1.80 12.43
N ALA A 195 -24.64 0.47 12.35
CA ALA A 195 -25.89 -0.19 12.03
C ALA A 195 -27.00 0.36 12.94
N PRO A 196 -28.19 0.71 12.40
CA PRO A 196 -29.29 1.20 13.21
C PRO A 196 -29.59 0.19 14.33
N GLY A 197 -29.32 0.58 15.58
CA GLY A 197 -29.50 -0.29 16.76
C GLY A 197 -28.22 -0.60 17.56
N ALA A 198 -27.03 -0.20 17.10
CA ALA A 198 -25.84 -0.25 17.95
C ALA A 198 -25.99 0.77 19.11
N PRO A 199 -25.89 0.34 20.39
CA PRO A 199 -25.97 1.27 21.52
C PRO A 199 -24.88 2.34 21.38
N ALA A 200 -25.24 3.61 21.58
CA ALA A 200 -24.26 4.68 21.66
C ALA A 200 -23.23 4.33 22.77
N PRO A 201 -21.91 4.47 22.52
CA PRO A 201 -20.92 4.27 23.57
C PRO A 201 -21.20 5.25 24.71
N ALA A 202 -21.38 4.75 25.93
CA ALA A 202 -21.53 5.59 27.10
C ALA A 202 -20.26 6.46 27.27
N PRO A 203 -20.37 7.75 27.64
CA PRO A 203 -19.20 8.61 27.83
C PRO A 203 -18.23 7.98 28.85
N GLY A 204 -17.02 7.63 28.41
CA GLY A 204 -15.93 7.16 29.28
C GLY A 204 -15.47 5.69 29.12
N GLN A 205 -16.02 4.89 28.21
CA GLN A 205 -15.49 3.55 27.94
C GLN A 205 -14.48 3.57 26.78
N ALA A 206 -13.27 3.08 27.05
CA ALA A 206 -12.29 2.76 26.02
C ALA A 206 -12.88 1.72 25.04
N PRO A 207 -12.55 1.79 23.73
CA PRO A 207 -13.06 0.83 22.75
C PRO A 207 -12.76 -0.60 23.20
N ALA A 208 -13.79 -1.45 23.25
CA ALA A 208 -13.58 -2.87 23.50
C ALA A 208 -12.75 -3.46 22.34
N PRO A 209 -11.79 -4.36 22.63
CA PRO A 209 -11.03 -5.05 21.58
C PRO A 209 -11.99 -5.71 20.60
N ALA A 210 -11.76 -5.51 19.29
CA ALA A 210 -12.55 -6.15 18.26
C ALA A 210 -12.53 -7.67 18.46
N ALA A 211 -13.71 -8.29 18.47
CA ALA A 211 -13.82 -9.74 18.51
C ALA A 211 -13.09 -10.33 17.28
N PRO A 212 -12.28 -11.40 17.44
CA PRO A 212 -11.62 -12.04 16.33
C PRO A 212 -12.65 -12.46 15.27
N GLY A 213 -12.40 -12.10 14.01
CA GLY A 213 -13.24 -12.54 12.89
C GLY A 213 -13.29 -14.07 12.80
N PRO A 214 -14.35 -14.63 12.19
CA PRO A 214 -14.48 -16.08 12.06
C PRO A 214 -13.29 -16.65 11.29
N ALA A 215 -12.63 -17.64 11.89
CA ALA A 215 -11.52 -18.34 11.28
C ALA A 215 -11.99 -19.02 9.97
N PRO A 216 -11.22 -18.93 8.87
CA PRO A 216 -11.54 -19.63 7.64
C PRO A 216 -11.56 -21.16 7.88
N GLY A 217 -12.71 -21.80 7.67
CA GLY A 217 -12.83 -23.26 7.65
C GLY A 217 -13.87 -23.89 8.59
N ALA A 218 -14.70 -23.13 9.30
CA ALA A 218 -15.80 -23.72 10.05
C ALA A 218 -16.88 -24.31 9.10
N PRO A 219 -17.21 -25.61 9.17
CA PRO A 219 -18.26 -26.20 8.34
C PRO A 219 -19.65 -25.67 8.75
N ALA A 220 -20.51 -25.43 7.76
CA ALA A 220 -21.90 -25.05 7.99
C ALA A 220 -22.66 -26.16 8.76
N PRO A 221 -23.52 -25.83 9.74
CA PRO A 221 -24.34 -26.84 10.42
C PRO A 221 -25.36 -27.45 9.45
N GLY A 222 -25.26 -28.75 9.16
CA GLY A 222 -26.29 -29.49 8.41
C GLY A 222 -25.80 -30.43 7.31
N ALA A 223 -24.50 -30.54 7.04
CA ALA A 223 -23.98 -31.53 6.08
C ALA A 223 -23.82 -32.92 6.74
N PRO A 224 -24.24 -34.03 6.09
CA PRO A 224 -24.00 -35.37 6.60
C PRO A 224 -22.50 -35.67 6.62
N ALA A 225 -22.04 -36.31 7.70
CA ALA A 225 -20.63 -36.60 7.94
C ALA A 225 -20.05 -37.54 6.87
N PRO A 226 -18.88 -37.22 6.26
CA PRO A 226 -18.12 -38.19 5.50
C PRO A 226 -17.47 -39.21 6.44
N GLU A 227 -17.53 -40.48 6.05
CA GLU A 227 -16.94 -41.62 6.75
C GLU A 227 -15.43 -41.45 6.93
N VAL A 228 -14.94 -41.69 8.15
CA VAL A 228 -13.52 -41.73 8.52
C VAL A 228 -12.86 -43.00 7.97
N PRO A 229 -11.82 -42.91 7.12
CA PRO A 229 -10.91 -44.03 6.93
C PRO A 229 -9.97 -44.12 8.14
N THR A 230 -9.86 -45.32 8.68
CA THR A 230 -9.07 -45.72 9.85
C THR A 230 -7.59 -45.36 9.68
N LEU A 231 -7.01 -44.71 10.70
CA LEU A 231 -5.58 -44.39 10.78
C LEU A 231 -4.74 -45.68 10.87
N VAL A 232 -3.84 -45.84 9.91
CA VAL A 232 -2.71 -46.77 10.02
C VAL A 232 -1.62 -46.08 10.86
N PRO A 233 -1.08 -46.68 11.94
CA PRO A 233 -0.12 -46.01 12.81
C PRO A 233 1.28 -45.96 12.19
N ALA A 234 1.93 -44.80 12.29
CA ALA A 234 3.36 -44.63 12.01
C ALA A 234 4.20 -45.14 13.20
N PRO A 235 5.21 -46.01 13.00
CA PRO A 235 6.10 -46.43 14.07
C PRO A 235 7.29 -45.48 14.21
N GLY A 236 7.53 -44.98 15.43
CA GLY A 236 8.82 -44.39 15.78
C GLY A 236 8.79 -43.21 16.76
N GLN A 237 8.17 -43.35 17.95
CA GLN A 237 8.58 -42.55 19.10
C GLN A 237 9.00 -43.45 20.26
N ALA A 238 10.19 -43.18 20.77
CA ALA A 238 10.69 -43.59 22.07
C ALA A 238 11.49 -42.41 22.67
N PRO A 239 11.54 -42.27 24.01
CA PRO A 239 11.12 -41.02 24.64
C PRO A 239 12.23 -40.24 25.37
N ALA A 240 11.82 -39.07 25.88
CA ALA A 240 12.59 -38.05 26.58
C ALA A 240 13.45 -38.54 27.76
N GLY A 241 14.66 -37.96 27.87
CA GLY A 241 15.54 -38.01 29.04
C GLY A 241 15.82 -36.60 29.56
N GLN A 242 15.71 -36.45 30.88
CA GLN A 242 15.65 -35.21 31.65
C GLN A 242 16.99 -34.43 31.78
N VAL A 243 16.80 -33.15 32.12
CA VAL A 243 17.71 -32.07 32.55
C VAL A 243 18.92 -32.41 33.43
N THR A 244 20.03 -31.66 33.27
CA THR A 244 20.85 -31.09 34.38
C THR A 244 21.83 -30.00 33.87
N PRO A 245 22.19 -28.98 34.67
CA PRO A 245 22.93 -27.78 34.23
C PRO A 245 24.47 -27.89 34.33
N SER A 246 25.14 -26.98 33.62
CA SER A 246 26.58 -26.87 33.34
C SER A 246 27.55 -26.85 34.53
N PRO A 247 28.84 -27.15 34.26
CA PRO A 247 29.95 -26.40 34.83
C PRO A 247 30.80 -25.69 33.75
N VAL A 248 31.19 -24.46 34.09
CA VAL A 248 32.09 -23.55 33.38
C VAL A 248 33.54 -24.03 33.43
N PRO A 249 34.31 -23.96 32.32
CA PRO A 249 35.77 -23.94 32.37
C PRO A 249 36.34 -22.51 32.29
N ALA A 250 37.28 -22.22 33.19
CA ALA A 250 38.00 -20.95 33.38
C ALA A 250 39.08 -20.69 32.29
N PRO A 251 39.70 -19.48 32.22
CA PRO A 251 40.49 -19.04 31.07
C PRO A 251 41.95 -19.51 31.13
N GLN A 252 42.59 -19.71 29.97
CA GLN A 252 44.02 -19.99 29.86
C GLN A 252 44.72 -19.14 28.79
N PRO A 253 46.04 -18.91 28.93
CA PRO A 253 46.68 -17.62 28.69
C PRO A 253 47.38 -17.48 27.33
N THR A 254 47.69 -16.21 27.04
CA THR A 254 48.48 -15.66 25.93
C THR A 254 49.77 -16.43 25.61
N GLN A 255 50.00 -16.75 24.33
CA GLN A 255 51.35 -16.85 23.78
C GLN A 255 51.46 -16.05 22.48
N ARG A 256 52.40 -15.10 22.49
CA ARG A 256 52.93 -14.39 21.32
C ARG A 256 53.78 -15.36 20.49
N ALA A 257 53.70 -15.22 19.18
CA ALA A 257 54.82 -15.35 18.26
C ALA A 257 54.72 -14.21 17.24
#